data_AF-A0A6M4BU49-F1
#
_entry.id   AF-A0A6M4BU49-F1
#
_cell.length_a   1.000
_cell.length_b   1.000
_cell.length_c   1.000
_cell.angle_alpha   90.00
_cell.angle_beta   90.00
_cell.angle_gamma   90.00
#
_symmetry.space_group_name_H-M   'P 1'
#
loop_
_entity.id
_entity.type
_entity.pdbx_description
1 polymer ?
#
loop_
_entity_poly.entity_id
_entity_poly.type
_entity_poly.pdbx_seq_one_letter_code
_entity_poly.pdbx_strand_id
1 'polypeptide(L)'
;DVAELVEKKEYFEAVDLILKSRKAAAKHREFACISDLTARLQDTLDLTEEKLDSVLSSLCYNFDANVFRKLRKAYTLLGKTQSAMEQLHMYYSSSINETSMNSLREYIKNNTDMKFQDMCNNIQPNKAPNCLLKLSENLFLIMKSYYLLYNWHMKYDTEETSSNNALDIEKNVSREYIRQKLKAGLSRIWLDVQSKVSIFLKNSGIEDYPFEKFVQILGVLRKLTQIAEVFCGDKSDVLQDFIKTNSVVYIKNYHRGRMEELKLFLE
;
A
#
# COMPACT_ATOMS: atom_id res chain seq x y z
N ASP A 1 -31.21 -13.60 -1.83
CA ASP A 1 -30.99 -12.90 -0.54
C ASP A 1 -29.83 -11.93 -0.60
N VAL A 2 -29.82 -10.91 0.27
CA VAL A 2 -28.68 -9.97 0.39
C VAL A 2 -27.38 -10.70 0.75
N ALA A 3 -27.45 -11.69 1.65
CA ALA A 3 -26.31 -12.53 2.02
C ALA A 3 -25.72 -13.28 0.82
N GLU A 4 -26.58 -13.80 -0.06
CA GLU A 4 -26.18 -14.54 -1.26
C GLU A 4 -25.52 -13.62 -2.32
N LEU A 5 -25.97 -12.37 -2.43
CA LEU A 5 -25.38 -11.35 -3.31
C LEU A 5 -24.02 -10.85 -2.80
N VAL A 6 -23.86 -10.76 -1.47
CA VAL A 6 -22.59 -10.45 -0.81
C VAL A 6 -21.57 -11.57 -1.01
N GLU A 7 -22.00 -12.84 -0.94
CA GLU A 7 -21.16 -14.00 -1.25
C GLU A 7 -20.76 -14.07 -2.73
N LYS A 8 -21.66 -13.70 -3.65
CA LYS A 8 -21.39 -13.65 -5.11
C LYS A 8 -20.52 -12.46 -5.55
N LYS A 9 -20.04 -11.62 -4.62
CA LYS A 9 -19.29 -10.37 -4.89
C LYS A 9 -20.07 -9.35 -5.74
N GLU A 10 -21.39 -9.39 -5.68
CA GLU A 10 -22.28 -8.45 -6.35
C GLU A 10 -22.69 -7.34 -5.39
N TYR A 11 -21.68 -6.66 -4.85
CA TYR A 11 -21.83 -5.66 -3.81
C TYR A 11 -22.73 -4.48 -4.21
N PHE A 12 -22.74 -4.12 -5.49
CA PHE A 12 -23.63 -3.07 -5.99
C PHE A 12 -25.11 -3.46 -5.85
N GLU A 13 -25.47 -4.70 -6.21
CA GLU A 13 -26.84 -5.18 -6.15
C GLU A 13 -27.28 -5.43 -4.71
N ALA A 14 -26.36 -5.92 -3.86
CA ALA A 14 -26.60 -6.04 -2.43
C ALA A 14 -26.94 -4.67 -1.80
N VAL A 15 -26.13 -3.64 -2.05
CA VAL A 15 -26.36 -2.30 -1.48
C VAL A 15 -27.62 -1.64 -2.07
N ASP A 16 -27.88 -1.77 -3.38
CA ASP A 16 -29.10 -1.24 -4.01
C ASP A 16 -30.37 -1.89 -3.43
N LEU A 17 -30.35 -3.21 -3.22
CA LEU A 17 -31.44 -3.96 -2.62
C LEU A 17 -31.68 -3.53 -1.16
N ILE A 18 -30.63 -3.32 -0.37
CA ILE A 18 -30.73 -2.83 1.01
C ILE A 18 -31.34 -1.42 1.02
N LEU A 19 -30.86 -0.50 0.17
CA LEU A 19 -31.36 0.87 0.12
C LEU A 19 -32.83 0.94 -0.33
N LYS A 20 -33.22 0.13 -1.32
CA LYS A 20 -34.63 0.00 -1.75
C LYS A 20 -35.51 -0.57 -0.63
N SER A 21 -35.03 -1.59 0.06
CA SER A 21 -35.75 -2.20 1.21
C SER A 21 -35.93 -1.20 2.35
N ARG A 22 -34.91 -0.37 2.63
CA ARG A 22 -35.00 0.70 3.64
C ARG A 22 -35.97 1.80 3.23
N LYS A 23 -35.98 2.20 1.95
CA LYS A 23 -36.96 3.16 1.42
C LYS A 23 -38.39 2.63 1.48
N ALA A 24 -38.59 1.33 1.23
CA ALA A 24 -39.89 0.69 1.36
C ALA A 24 -40.34 0.57 2.83
N ALA A 25 -39.43 0.15 3.73
CA ALA A 25 -39.69 0.08 5.17
C ALA A 25 -40.01 1.46 5.77
N ALA A 26 -39.34 2.52 5.31
CA ALA A 26 -39.59 3.89 5.77
C ALA A 26 -40.99 4.41 5.45
N LYS A 27 -41.69 3.85 4.44
CA LYS A 27 -43.08 4.23 4.10
C LYS A 27 -44.12 3.67 5.07
N HIS A 28 -43.73 2.72 5.93
CA HIS A 28 -44.64 2.00 6.82
C HIS A 28 -44.15 2.02 8.29
N ARG A 29 -43.58 3.15 8.74
CA ARG A 29 -42.99 3.34 10.09
C ARG A 29 -43.96 3.15 11.27
N GLU A 30 -45.25 2.98 11.02
CA GLU A 30 -46.29 2.89 12.04
C GLU A 30 -46.30 1.54 12.79
N PHE A 31 -45.59 0.52 12.29
CA PHE A 31 -45.57 -0.82 12.89
C PHE A 31 -44.26 -1.13 13.61
N ALA A 32 -44.33 -1.64 14.84
CA ALA A 32 -43.16 -2.03 15.64
C ALA A 32 -42.26 -3.07 14.92
N CYS A 33 -42.86 -4.00 14.17
CA CYS A 33 -42.14 -4.98 13.34
C CYS A 33 -41.28 -4.31 12.25
N ILE A 34 -41.66 -3.11 11.79
CA ILE A 34 -40.93 -2.36 10.77
C ILE A 34 -39.76 -1.59 11.39
N SER A 35 -39.83 -1.25 12.68
CA SER A 35 -38.69 -0.76 13.45
C SER A 35 -37.62 -1.85 13.58
N ASP A 36 -38.00 -3.07 13.96
CA ASP A 36 -37.07 -4.22 14.05
C ASP A 36 -36.48 -4.60 12.68
N LEU A 37 -37.29 -4.55 11.62
CA LEU A 37 -36.81 -4.77 10.26
C LEU A 37 -35.81 -3.68 9.83
N THR A 38 -36.06 -2.42 10.18
CA THR A 38 -35.14 -1.31 9.88
C THR A 38 -33.82 -1.48 10.62
N ALA A 39 -33.84 -1.94 11.87
CA ALA A 39 -32.62 -2.26 12.64
C ALA A 39 -31.82 -3.38 11.96
N ARG A 40 -32.46 -4.49 11.60
CA ARG A 40 -31.78 -5.60 10.88
C ARG A 40 -31.23 -5.19 9.52
N LEU A 41 -31.93 -4.32 8.80
CA LEU A 41 -31.45 -3.78 7.53
C LEU A 41 -30.24 -2.86 7.73
N GLN A 42 -30.16 -2.14 8.86
CA GLN A 42 -28.99 -1.34 9.22
C GLN A 42 -27.81 -2.24 9.58
N ASP A 43 -28.00 -3.27 10.41
CA ASP A 43 -26.95 -4.25 10.74
C ASP A 43 -26.39 -4.92 9.47
N THR A 44 -27.28 -5.26 8.52
CA THR A 44 -26.89 -5.85 7.24
C THR A 44 -26.12 -4.85 6.36
N LEU A 45 -26.46 -3.57 6.43
CA LEU A 45 -25.72 -2.51 5.74
C LEU A 45 -24.32 -2.37 6.32
N ASP A 46 -24.19 -2.34 7.65
CA ASP A 46 -22.92 -2.21 8.35
C ASP A 46 -22.00 -3.41 8.03
N LEU A 47 -22.53 -4.64 8.07
CA LEU A 47 -21.83 -5.86 7.61
C LEU A 47 -21.38 -5.78 6.14
N THR A 48 -22.20 -5.18 5.28
CA THR A 48 -21.86 -5.00 3.86
C THR A 48 -20.74 -3.97 3.70
N GLU A 49 -20.75 -2.89 4.49
CA GLU A 49 -19.68 -1.89 4.51
C GLU A 49 -18.35 -2.48 4.99
N GLU A 50 -18.35 -3.26 6.08
CA GLU A 50 -17.16 -3.99 6.54
C GLU A 50 -16.61 -4.91 5.45
N LYS A 51 -17.49 -5.55 4.67
CA LYS A 51 -17.06 -6.39 3.56
C LYS A 51 -16.47 -5.60 2.39
N LEU A 52 -17.04 -4.43 2.08
CA LEU A 52 -16.47 -3.51 1.08
C LEU A 52 -15.06 -3.08 1.48
N ASP A 53 -14.87 -2.73 2.76
CA ASP A 53 -13.59 -2.34 3.34
C ASP A 53 -12.55 -3.48 3.30
N SER A 54 -12.97 -4.71 3.60
CA SER A 54 -12.13 -5.91 3.45
C SER A 54 -11.68 -6.13 2.00
N VAL A 55 -12.58 -5.92 1.02
CA VAL A 55 -12.24 -6.00 -0.40
C VAL A 55 -11.29 -4.86 -0.81
N LEU A 56 -11.53 -3.64 -0.34
CA LEU A 56 -10.67 -2.49 -0.59
C LEU A 56 -9.23 -2.73 -0.09
N SER A 57 -9.10 -3.29 1.12
CA SER A 57 -7.81 -3.72 1.68
C SER A 57 -7.13 -4.78 0.81
N SER A 58 -7.87 -5.80 0.36
CA SER A 58 -7.31 -6.86 -0.49
C SER A 58 -6.78 -6.35 -1.85
N LEU A 59 -7.39 -5.29 -2.40
CA LEU A 59 -6.94 -4.66 -3.64
C LEU A 59 -5.58 -3.95 -3.49
N CYS A 60 -5.12 -3.66 -2.28
CA CYS A 60 -3.79 -3.06 -2.07
C CYS A 60 -2.65 -4.01 -2.46
N TYR A 61 -2.89 -5.32 -2.43
CA TYR A 61 -1.89 -6.35 -2.77
C TYR A 61 -1.95 -6.77 -4.24
N ASN A 62 -3.15 -6.79 -4.84
CA ASN A 62 -3.34 -7.13 -6.24
C ASN A 62 -4.56 -6.39 -6.80
N PHE A 63 -4.30 -5.35 -7.58
CA PHE A 63 -5.35 -4.54 -8.19
C PHE A 63 -6.10 -5.31 -9.28
N ASP A 64 -7.40 -5.45 -9.10
CA ASP A 64 -8.34 -5.92 -10.13
C ASP A 64 -9.31 -4.80 -10.52
N ALA A 65 -9.24 -4.40 -11.80
CA ALA A 65 -10.07 -3.36 -12.39
C ALA A 65 -11.58 -3.65 -12.30
N ASN A 66 -11.99 -4.91 -12.43
CA ASN A 66 -13.40 -5.30 -12.41
C ASN A 66 -13.95 -5.23 -10.99
N VAL A 67 -13.19 -5.72 -10.02
CA VAL A 67 -13.56 -5.67 -8.60
C VAL A 67 -13.61 -4.22 -8.13
N PHE A 68 -12.59 -3.41 -8.46
CA PHE A 68 -12.57 -2.00 -8.10
C PHE A 68 -13.73 -1.22 -8.74
N ARG A 69 -14.13 -1.53 -9.98
CA ARG A 69 -15.30 -0.91 -10.61
C ARG A 69 -16.60 -1.20 -9.86
N LYS A 70 -16.83 -2.46 -9.46
CA LYS A 70 -18.00 -2.85 -8.66
C LYS A 70 -17.98 -2.16 -7.28
N LEU A 71 -16.81 -2.11 -6.66
CA LEU A 71 -16.58 -1.48 -5.36
C LEU A 71 -16.86 0.03 -5.40
N ARG A 72 -16.32 0.75 -6.40
CA ARG A 72 -16.55 2.19 -6.60
C ARG A 72 -18.04 2.48 -6.80
N LYS A 73 -18.77 1.66 -7.55
CA LYS A 73 -20.22 1.82 -7.73
C LYS A 73 -20.96 1.66 -6.41
N ALA A 74 -20.59 0.69 -5.58
CA ALA A 74 -21.18 0.49 -4.26
C ALA A 74 -20.92 1.71 -3.33
N TYR A 75 -19.68 2.19 -3.23
CA TYR A 75 -19.36 3.40 -2.44
C TYR A 75 -20.05 4.67 -2.96
N THR A 76 -20.21 4.80 -4.28
CA THR A 76 -20.94 5.91 -4.89
C THR A 76 -22.42 5.87 -4.49
N LEU A 77 -23.02 4.68 -4.49
CA LEU A 77 -24.41 4.47 -4.09
C LEU A 77 -24.64 4.71 -2.59
N LEU A 78 -23.61 4.49 -1.75
CA LEU A 78 -23.58 4.87 -0.34
C LEU A 78 -23.32 6.37 -0.10
N GLY A 79 -22.88 7.12 -1.11
CA GLY A 79 -22.46 8.52 -0.96
C GLY A 79 -21.16 8.70 -0.19
N LYS A 80 -20.35 7.64 -0.02
CA LYS A 80 -19.12 7.62 0.80
C LYS A 80 -17.83 7.67 -0.03
N THR A 81 -17.87 8.11 -1.29
CA THR A 81 -16.73 8.09 -2.22
C THR A 81 -15.48 8.80 -1.69
N GLN A 82 -15.63 9.96 -1.01
CA GLN A 82 -14.50 10.69 -0.44
C GLN A 82 -13.90 9.96 0.77
N SER A 83 -14.74 9.41 1.66
CA SER A 83 -14.29 8.62 2.81
C SER A 83 -13.56 7.36 2.36
N ALA A 84 -14.08 6.65 1.35
CA ALA A 84 -13.42 5.50 0.75
C ALA A 84 -12.05 5.85 0.15
N MET A 85 -11.91 7.05 -0.43
CA MET A 85 -10.64 7.54 -0.97
C MET A 85 -9.61 7.86 0.13
N GLU A 86 -10.05 8.35 1.28
CA GLU A 86 -9.18 8.56 2.45
C GLU A 86 -8.77 7.23 3.11
N GLN A 87 -9.72 6.32 3.26
CA GLN A 87 -9.47 4.95 3.73
C GLN A 87 -8.51 4.19 2.81
N LEU A 88 -8.61 4.38 1.50
CA LEU A 88 -7.69 3.78 0.52
C LEU A 88 -6.22 4.06 0.87
N HIS A 89 -5.84 5.32 1.10
CA HIS A 89 -4.46 5.66 1.47
C HIS A 89 -4.05 5.01 2.79
N MET A 90 -4.97 4.92 3.75
CA MET A 90 -4.74 4.23 5.03
C MET A 90 -4.48 2.74 4.82
N TYR A 91 -5.28 2.07 3.98
CA TYR A 91 -5.07 0.65 3.65
C TYR A 91 -3.72 0.43 2.97
N TYR A 92 -3.33 1.28 2.01
CA TYR A 92 -2.00 1.18 1.39
C TYR A 92 -0.86 1.35 2.41
N SER A 93 -0.92 2.36 3.29
CA SER A 93 0.08 2.52 4.35
C SER A 93 0.09 1.33 5.31
N SER A 94 -1.07 0.77 5.67
CA SER A 94 -1.17 -0.42 6.51
C SER A 94 -0.57 -1.66 5.82
N SER A 95 -0.91 -1.91 4.56
CA SER A 95 -0.39 -3.01 3.76
C SER A 95 1.13 -2.92 3.60
N ILE A 96 1.70 -1.72 3.43
CA ILE A 96 3.16 -1.52 3.40
C ILE A 96 3.77 -1.94 4.74
N ASN A 97 3.20 -1.50 5.86
CA ASN A 97 3.68 -1.85 7.20
C ASN A 97 3.64 -3.37 7.45
N GLU A 98 2.48 -3.99 7.22
CA GLU A 98 2.27 -5.41 7.46
C GLU A 98 3.16 -6.27 6.55
N THR A 99 3.21 -5.95 5.25
CA THR A 99 4.05 -6.65 4.28
C THR A 99 5.53 -6.51 4.60
N SER A 100 5.96 -5.34 5.08
CA SER A 100 7.34 -5.14 5.52
C SER A 100 7.67 -6.04 6.71
N MET A 101 6.81 -6.10 7.73
CA MET A 101 7.01 -6.97 8.88
C MET A 101 7.02 -8.45 8.49
N ASN A 102 6.07 -8.87 7.65
CA ASN A 102 5.98 -10.26 7.17
C ASN A 102 7.22 -10.68 6.39
N SER A 103 7.77 -9.78 5.55
CA SER A 103 9.00 -10.04 4.79
C SER A 103 10.20 -10.32 5.69
N LEU A 104 10.26 -9.70 6.88
CA LEU A 104 11.35 -9.90 7.84
C LEU A 104 11.13 -11.13 8.73
N ARG A 105 9.87 -11.47 9.06
CA ARG A 105 9.52 -12.63 9.88
C ARG A 105 10.05 -13.94 9.29
N GLU A 106 10.12 -14.08 7.97
CA GLU A 106 10.68 -15.26 7.30
C GLU A 106 12.17 -15.49 7.61
N TYR A 107 12.90 -14.45 8.01
CA TYR A 107 14.34 -14.50 8.29
C TYR A 107 14.67 -14.52 9.79
N ILE A 108 13.69 -14.27 10.66
CA ILE A 108 13.84 -14.19 12.12
C ILE A 108 13.17 -15.41 12.76
N LYS A 109 13.94 -16.20 13.53
CA LYS A 109 13.44 -17.47 14.10
C LYS A 109 12.49 -17.31 15.29
N ASN A 110 12.41 -16.14 15.95
CA ASN A 110 11.58 -15.94 17.14
C ASN A 110 11.10 -14.48 17.29
N ASN A 111 9.86 -14.32 17.78
CA ASN A 111 9.10 -13.12 18.18
C ASN A 111 8.28 -12.40 17.10
N THR A 112 6.98 -12.69 17.14
CA THR A 112 5.90 -12.01 16.39
C THR A 112 5.65 -10.56 16.83
N ASP A 113 6.11 -10.15 18.02
CA ASP A 113 5.78 -8.87 18.68
C ASP A 113 6.92 -7.82 18.70
N MET A 114 7.99 -8.03 17.93
CA MET A 114 9.08 -7.05 17.84
C MET A 114 8.70 -5.85 16.95
N LYS A 115 9.22 -4.65 17.26
CA LYS A 115 9.06 -3.51 16.35
C LYS A 115 9.88 -3.77 15.08
N PHE A 116 9.49 -3.14 13.96
CA PHE A 116 10.18 -3.29 12.68
C PHE A 116 11.70 -2.97 12.78
N GLN A 117 12.08 -1.99 13.59
CA GLN A 117 13.49 -1.65 13.86
C GLN A 117 14.24 -2.80 14.54
N ASP A 118 13.65 -3.38 15.58
CA ASP A 118 14.24 -4.50 16.32
C ASP A 118 14.34 -5.75 15.44
N MET A 119 13.35 -5.97 14.58
CA MET A 119 13.40 -7.03 13.57
C MET A 119 14.61 -6.85 12.64
N CYS A 120 14.86 -5.63 12.16
CA CYS A 120 16.01 -5.34 11.28
C CYS A 120 17.36 -5.62 11.96
N ASN A 121 17.50 -5.30 13.25
CA ASN A 121 18.71 -5.54 14.03
C ASN A 121 19.05 -7.03 14.19
N ASN A 122 18.05 -7.91 14.18
CA ASN A 122 18.23 -9.35 14.41
C ASN A 122 18.54 -10.14 13.11
N ILE A 123 18.67 -9.46 11.98
CA ILE A 123 18.91 -10.12 10.69
C ILE A 123 20.37 -10.52 10.58
N GLN A 124 20.60 -11.80 10.29
CA GLN A 124 21.95 -12.30 10.05
C GLN A 124 22.57 -11.65 8.80
N PRO A 125 23.84 -11.20 8.84
CA PRO A 125 24.53 -10.56 7.71
C PRO A 125 24.44 -11.35 6.39
N ASN A 126 24.54 -12.68 6.49
CA ASN A 126 24.47 -13.58 5.32
C ASN A 126 23.13 -13.56 4.60
N LYS A 127 22.05 -13.22 5.30
CA LYS A 127 20.67 -13.23 4.79
C LYS A 127 20.14 -11.83 4.49
N ALA A 128 20.81 -10.78 4.96
CA ALA A 128 20.35 -9.40 4.80
C ALA A 128 20.13 -8.95 3.35
N PRO A 129 21.00 -9.27 2.36
CA PRO A 129 20.73 -8.91 0.97
C PRO A 129 19.47 -9.60 0.41
N ASN A 130 19.27 -10.87 0.73
CA ASN A 130 18.08 -11.62 0.31
C ASN A 130 16.81 -11.08 0.99
N CYS A 131 16.89 -10.73 2.27
CA CYS A 131 15.79 -10.12 3.00
C CYS A 131 15.44 -8.75 2.41
N LEU A 132 16.43 -7.92 2.09
CA LEU A 132 16.21 -6.62 1.46
C LEU A 132 15.58 -6.77 0.06
N LEU A 133 16.05 -7.74 -0.72
CA LEU A 133 15.47 -8.04 -2.02
C LEU A 133 13.99 -8.45 -1.87
N LYS A 134 13.69 -9.39 -0.97
CA LYS A 134 12.32 -9.86 -0.72
C LYS A 134 11.41 -8.75 -0.21
N LEU A 135 11.89 -7.93 0.73
CA LEU A 135 11.20 -6.73 1.21
C LEU A 135 10.89 -5.80 0.03
N SER A 136 11.88 -5.51 -0.81
CA SER A 136 11.72 -4.60 -1.95
C SER A 136 10.76 -5.15 -3.01
N GLU A 137 10.79 -6.46 -3.29
CA GLU A 137 9.85 -7.12 -4.19
C GLU A 137 8.41 -7.04 -3.69
N ASN A 138 8.19 -7.34 -2.41
CA ASN A 138 6.86 -7.31 -1.83
C ASN A 138 6.32 -5.87 -1.75
N LEU A 139 7.16 -4.89 -1.43
CA LEU A 139 6.80 -3.46 -1.48
C LEU A 139 6.50 -2.99 -2.91
N PHE A 140 7.26 -3.49 -3.90
CA PHE A 140 7.01 -3.19 -5.31
C PHE A 140 5.64 -3.71 -5.77
N LEU A 141 5.17 -4.86 -5.29
CA LEU A 141 3.83 -5.35 -5.63
C LEU A 141 2.73 -4.38 -5.18
N ILE A 142 2.87 -3.82 -3.98
CA ILE A 142 1.94 -2.82 -3.45
C ILE A 142 2.01 -1.53 -4.28
N MET A 143 3.23 -1.04 -4.58
CA MET A 143 3.41 0.13 -5.45
C MET A 143 2.79 -0.09 -6.82
N LYS A 144 3.01 -1.27 -7.44
CA LYS A 144 2.41 -1.65 -8.71
C LYS A 144 0.89 -1.65 -8.62
N SER A 145 0.33 -2.20 -7.55
CA SER A 145 -1.12 -2.20 -7.32
C SER A 145 -1.68 -0.78 -7.32
N TYR A 146 -1.02 0.13 -6.60
CA TYR A 146 -1.42 1.54 -6.57
C TYR A 146 -1.25 2.23 -7.92
N TYR A 147 -0.16 1.94 -8.64
CA TYR A 147 0.08 2.51 -9.97
C TYR A 147 -0.99 2.10 -10.97
N LEU A 148 -1.42 0.83 -10.92
CA LEU A 148 -2.52 0.33 -11.76
C LEU A 148 -3.85 0.99 -11.39
N LEU A 149 -4.12 1.19 -10.11
CA LEU A 149 -5.29 1.94 -9.63
C LEU A 149 -5.28 3.38 -10.16
N TYR A 150 -4.15 4.08 -10.05
CA TYR A 150 -3.98 5.43 -10.56
C TYR A 150 -4.22 5.50 -12.07
N ASN A 151 -3.58 4.61 -12.83
CA ASN A 151 -3.72 4.57 -14.30
C ASN A 151 -5.15 4.22 -14.73
N TRP A 152 -5.80 3.29 -14.02
CA TRP A 152 -7.20 2.98 -14.24
C TRP A 152 -8.06 4.24 -14.03
N HIS A 153 -7.86 4.96 -12.92
CA HIS A 153 -8.60 6.19 -12.67
C HIS A 153 -8.36 7.24 -13.75
N MET A 154 -7.11 7.40 -14.24
CA MET A 154 -6.81 8.35 -15.32
C MET A 154 -7.51 7.99 -16.63
N LYS A 155 -7.57 6.70 -16.99
CA LYS A 155 -8.25 6.26 -18.22
C LYS A 155 -9.76 6.48 -18.17
N TYR A 156 -10.41 6.04 -17.09
CA TYR A 156 -11.87 6.14 -16.95
C TYR A 156 -12.37 7.58 -16.78
N ASP A 157 -11.57 8.46 -16.19
CA ASP A 157 -11.89 9.89 -16.10
C ASP A 157 -11.89 10.57 -17.48
N THR A 158 -11.07 10.08 -18.41
CA THR A 158 -10.99 10.57 -19.80
C THR A 158 -12.16 10.07 -20.67
N GLU A 159 -12.78 8.94 -20.32
CA GLU A 159 -13.91 8.37 -21.07
C GLU A 159 -15.26 9.01 -20.68
N GLU A 160 -15.44 9.39 -19.41
CA GLU A 160 -16.68 10.00 -18.89
C GLU A 160 -16.81 11.52 -19.16
N THR A 161 -15.81 12.15 -19.79
CA THR A 161 -15.78 13.60 -20.08
C THR A 161 -16.48 14.00 -21.39
N SER A 162 -17.04 13.04 -22.13
CA SER A 162 -17.66 13.29 -23.44
C SER A 162 -19.11 13.84 -23.38
N SER A 163 -19.67 14.05 -22.19
CA SER A 163 -21.04 14.54 -22.01
C SER A 163 -21.02 15.91 -21.32
N ASN A 164 -21.53 16.94 -22.01
CA ASN A 164 -21.57 18.33 -21.57
C ASN A 164 -22.93 18.68 -20.91
N ASN A 165 -23.00 18.79 -19.58
CA ASN A 165 -24.16 19.34 -18.85
C ASN A 165 -23.71 20.15 -17.62
N ALA A 166 -24.52 21.11 -17.13
CA ALA A 166 -24.17 21.98 -16.00
C ALA A 166 -23.98 21.25 -14.64
N LEU A 167 -24.57 20.06 -14.48
CA LEU A 167 -24.29 19.12 -13.36
C LEU A 167 -22.85 18.56 -13.38
N ASP A 168 -22.09 18.82 -14.45
CA ASP A 168 -20.69 18.40 -14.57
C ASP A 168 -19.74 19.30 -13.80
N ILE A 169 -20.09 20.54 -13.42
CA ILE A 169 -19.13 21.43 -12.75
C ILE A 169 -18.77 20.91 -11.35
N GLU A 170 -19.75 20.60 -10.51
CA GLU A 170 -19.51 20.02 -9.17
C GLU A 170 -18.85 18.64 -9.28
N LYS A 171 -19.30 17.81 -10.22
CA LYS A 171 -18.69 16.50 -10.49
C LYS A 171 -17.25 16.63 -10.99
N ASN A 172 -16.92 17.66 -11.76
CA ASN A 172 -15.57 17.91 -12.26
C ASN A 172 -14.65 18.40 -11.14
N VAL A 173 -15.14 19.25 -10.23
CA VAL A 173 -14.37 19.68 -9.05
C VAL A 173 -14.07 18.49 -8.13
N SER A 174 -15.05 17.63 -7.83
CA SER A 174 -14.82 16.42 -7.04
C SER A 174 -13.90 15.41 -7.74
N ARG A 175 -13.96 15.30 -9.08
CA ARG A 175 -13.06 14.44 -9.87
C ARG A 175 -11.63 14.94 -9.86
N GLU A 176 -11.42 16.24 -10.09
CA GLU A 176 -10.09 16.85 -10.06
C GLU A 176 -9.46 16.75 -8.66
N TYR A 177 -10.27 16.90 -7.61
CA TYR A 177 -9.84 16.63 -6.23
C TYR A 177 -9.34 15.19 -6.04
N ILE A 178 -10.10 14.19 -6.51
CA ILE A 178 -9.69 12.77 -6.41
C ILE A 178 -8.41 12.52 -7.21
N ARG A 179 -8.29 13.10 -8.41
CA ARG A 179 -7.09 13.00 -9.25
C ARG A 179 -5.85 13.57 -8.55
N GLN A 180 -5.96 14.77 -7.98
CA GLN A 180 -4.86 15.38 -7.24
C GLN A 180 -4.49 14.56 -6.00
N LYS A 181 -5.48 14.04 -5.28
CA LYS A 181 -5.27 13.12 -4.14
C LYS A 181 -4.57 11.83 -4.53
N LEU A 182 -4.95 11.20 -5.65
CA LEU A 182 -4.30 10.00 -6.14
C LEU A 182 -2.85 10.29 -6.59
N LYS A 183 -2.63 11.42 -7.26
CA LYS A 183 -1.27 11.85 -7.65
C LYS A 183 -0.39 12.10 -6.43
N ALA A 184 -0.90 12.81 -5.42
CA ALA A 184 -0.19 13.00 -4.15
C ALA A 184 0.04 11.68 -3.40
N GLY A 185 -0.86 10.71 -3.58
CA GLY A 185 -0.72 9.37 -3.02
C GLY A 185 0.46 8.57 -3.59
N LEU A 186 0.87 8.81 -4.84
CA LEU A 186 2.10 8.22 -5.39
C LEU A 186 3.32 8.62 -4.56
N SER A 187 3.49 9.92 -4.30
CA SER A 187 4.58 10.43 -3.47
C SER A 187 4.47 9.92 -2.03
N ARG A 188 3.27 9.86 -1.46
CA ARG A 188 3.06 9.35 -0.09
C ARG A 188 3.46 7.88 0.06
N ILE A 189 3.02 7.02 -0.86
CA ILE A 189 3.37 5.59 -0.84
C ILE A 189 4.86 5.40 -1.01
N TRP A 190 5.50 6.19 -1.87
CA TRP A 190 6.95 6.15 -2.02
C TRP A 190 7.67 6.54 -0.72
N LEU A 191 7.22 7.59 -0.01
CA LEU A 191 7.80 7.98 1.28
C LEU A 191 7.69 6.86 2.33
N ASP A 192 6.55 6.17 2.39
CA ASP A 192 6.36 5.03 3.29
C ASP A 192 7.33 3.88 2.95
N VAL A 193 7.48 3.54 1.66
CA VAL A 193 8.44 2.53 1.18
C VAL A 193 9.89 2.92 1.47
N GLN A 194 10.26 4.16 1.14
CA GLN A 194 11.59 4.70 1.37
C GLN A 194 11.94 4.71 2.85
N SER A 195 10.98 5.05 3.71
CA SER A 195 11.13 5.01 5.17
C SER A 195 11.43 3.59 5.67
N LYS A 196 10.69 2.57 5.21
CA LYS A 196 10.94 1.17 5.59
C LYS A 196 12.31 0.68 5.16
N VAL A 197 12.69 0.94 3.92
CA VAL A 197 14.01 0.56 3.41
C VAL A 197 15.11 1.33 4.15
N SER A 198 14.92 2.62 4.42
CA SER A 198 15.89 3.41 5.19
C SER A 198 16.06 2.90 6.63
N ILE A 199 14.97 2.48 7.28
CA ILE A 199 15.03 1.86 8.62
C ILE A 199 15.78 0.53 8.55
N PHE A 200 15.50 -0.32 7.56
CA PHE A 200 16.22 -1.57 7.35
C PHE A 200 17.73 -1.33 7.22
N LEU A 201 18.11 -0.36 6.39
CA LEU A 201 19.51 -0.08 6.11
C LEU A 201 20.27 0.44 7.33
N LYS A 202 19.64 1.31 8.14
CA LYS A 202 20.24 1.86 9.36
C LYS A 202 20.42 0.82 10.47
N ASN A 203 19.55 -0.20 10.51
CA ASN A 203 19.51 -1.18 11.60
C ASN A 203 20.09 -2.55 11.20
N SER A 204 20.50 -2.76 9.95
CA SER A 204 21.05 -4.06 9.54
C SER A 204 22.55 -4.24 9.83
N GLY A 205 23.28 -3.18 10.19
CA GLY A 205 24.71 -3.28 10.49
C GLY A 205 25.56 -3.54 9.25
N ILE A 206 25.25 -2.85 8.15
CA ILE A 206 25.86 -3.05 6.82
C ILE A 206 27.40 -2.89 6.82
N GLU A 207 27.92 -2.11 7.77
CA GLU A 207 29.35 -1.80 7.90
C GLU A 207 30.23 -3.04 8.09
N ASP A 208 29.71 -4.09 8.72
CA ASP A 208 30.44 -5.31 9.04
C ASP A 208 30.31 -6.42 7.99
N TYR A 209 29.58 -6.14 6.90
CA TYR A 209 29.25 -7.17 5.92
C TYR A 209 30.43 -7.46 4.99
N PRO A 210 30.57 -8.69 4.46
CA PRO A 210 31.52 -8.97 3.39
C PRO A 210 31.24 -8.11 2.14
N PHE A 211 32.29 -7.76 1.39
CA PHE A 211 32.20 -6.87 0.23
C PHE A 211 31.14 -7.32 -0.79
N GLU A 212 31.07 -8.62 -1.07
CA GLU A 212 30.07 -9.20 -1.98
C GLU A 212 28.63 -8.91 -1.54
N LYS A 213 28.35 -9.00 -0.23
CA LYS A 213 27.03 -8.75 0.35
C LYS A 213 26.68 -7.27 0.31
N PHE A 214 27.67 -6.41 0.55
CA PHE A 214 27.53 -4.97 0.40
C PHE A 214 27.14 -4.58 -1.03
N VAL A 215 27.83 -5.12 -2.04
CA VAL A 215 27.53 -4.87 -3.46
C VAL A 215 26.11 -5.34 -3.84
N GLN A 216 25.66 -6.49 -3.32
CA GLN A 216 24.29 -6.97 -3.54
C GLN A 216 23.24 -5.99 -3.01
N ILE A 217 23.43 -5.46 -1.79
CA ILE A 217 22.55 -4.45 -1.20
C ILE A 217 22.49 -3.21 -2.09
N LEU A 218 23.64 -2.68 -2.52
CA LEU A 218 23.69 -1.53 -3.43
C LEU A 218 22.94 -1.78 -4.74
N GLY A 219 23.04 -2.99 -5.29
CA GLY A 219 22.30 -3.40 -6.49
C GLY A 219 20.79 -3.33 -6.29
N VAL A 220 20.27 -3.76 -5.14
CA VAL A 220 18.84 -3.66 -4.80
C VAL A 220 18.42 -2.20 -4.66
N LEU A 221 19.19 -1.38 -3.93
CA LEU A 221 18.86 0.04 -3.72
C LEU A 221 18.86 0.86 -5.01
N ARG A 222 19.78 0.57 -5.93
CA ARG A 222 19.82 1.21 -7.24
C ARG A 222 18.57 0.89 -8.07
N LYS A 223 18.14 -0.37 -8.08
CA LYS A 223 16.88 -0.77 -8.73
C LYS A 223 15.68 -0.08 -8.09
N LEU A 224 15.64 0.00 -6.77
CA LEU A 224 14.56 0.69 -6.05
C LEU A 224 14.49 2.19 -6.39
N THR A 225 15.63 2.86 -6.53
CA THR A 225 15.68 4.26 -6.98
C THR A 225 15.11 4.43 -8.39
N GLN A 226 15.45 3.53 -9.32
CA GLN A 226 14.89 3.56 -10.68
C GLN A 226 13.37 3.34 -10.68
N ILE A 227 12.88 2.44 -9.83
CA ILE A 227 11.44 2.21 -9.64
C ILE A 227 10.74 3.49 -9.15
N ALA A 228 11.34 4.20 -8.18
CA ALA A 228 10.78 5.45 -7.66
C ALA A 228 10.65 6.53 -8.74
N GLU A 229 11.68 6.69 -9.58
CA GLU A 229 11.67 7.65 -10.69
C GLU A 229 10.53 7.36 -11.67
N VAL A 230 10.31 6.08 -12.01
CA VAL A 230 9.19 5.66 -12.87
C VAL A 230 7.83 5.82 -12.17
N PHE A 231 7.77 5.53 -10.86
CA PHE A 231 6.51 5.47 -10.10
C PHE A 231 5.95 6.86 -9.77
N CYS A 232 6.80 7.77 -9.28
CA CYS A 232 6.38 9.10 -8.82
C CYS A 232 7.27 10.25 -9.30
N GLY A 233 8.31 9.99 -10.12
CA GLY A 233 9.26 11.01 -10.59
C GLY A 233 10.30 11.42 -9.55
N ASP A 234 10.36 10.72 -8.42
CA ASP A 234 11.28 11.01 -7.32
C ASP A 234 12.66 10.40 -7.59
N LYS A 235 13.71 11.23 -7.50
CA LYS A 235 15.11 10.82 -7.72
C LYS A 235 15.69 10.03 -6.55
N SER A 236 14.93 9.88 -5.47
CA SER A 236 15.27 9.17 -4.25
C SER A 236 16.52 9.73 -3.58
N ASP A 237 16.61 11.05 -3.43
CA ASP A 237 17.81 11.74 -2.92
C ASP A 237 18.30 11.14 -1.59
N VAL A 238 17.38 10.78 -0.69
CA VAL A 238 17.70 10.12 0.60
C VAL A 238 18.40 8.77 0.42
N LEU A 239 17.93 7.93 -0.50
CA LEU A 239 18.57 6.63 -0.77
C LEU A 239 19.88 6.81 -1.53
N GLN A 240 19.94 7.78 -2.45
CA GLN A 240 21.17 8.12 -3.18
C GLN A 240 22.27 8.61 -2.23
N ASP A 241 21.93 9.49 -1.29
CA ASP A 241 22.86 9.98 -0.28
C ASP A 241 23.27 8.87 0.70
N PHE A 242 22.33 7.99 1.07
CA PHE A 242 22.66 6.79 1.84
C PHE A 242 23.67 5.90 1.10
N ILE A 243 23.42 5.60 -0.18
CA ILE A 243 24.32 4.81 -1.03
C ILE A 243 25.70 5.43 -1.07
N LYS A 244 25.80 6.73 -1.37
CA LYS A 244 27.08 7.45 -1.47
C LYS A 244 27.84 7.43 -0.13
N THR A 245 27.18 7.84 0.94
CA THR A 245 27.79 7.98 2.27
C THR A 245 28.30 6.63 2.78
N ASN A 246 27.46 5.59 2.74
CA ASN A 246 27.84 4.27 3.23
C ASN A 246 28.88 3.61 2.34
N SER A 247 28.86 3.83 1.01
CA SER A 247 29.91 3.31 0.13
C SER A 247 31.28 3.88 0.49
N VAL A 248 31.37 5.18 0.78
CA VAL A 248 32.63 5.82 1.18
C VAL A 248 33.11 5.28 2.54
N VAL A 249 32.22 5.18 3.53
CA VAL A 249 32.54 4.66 4.87
C VAL A 249 33.00 3.21 4.78
N TYR A 250 32.25 2.37 4.06
CA TYR A 250 32.54 0.96 3.88
C TYR A 250 33.92 0.75 3.22
N ILE A 251 34.20 1.44 2.11
CA ILE A 251 35.48 1.32 1.40
C ILE A 251 36.65 1.75 2.29
N LYS A 252 36.50 2.84 3.06
CA LYS A 252 37.55 3.29 4.00
C LYS A 252 37.83 2.25 5.08
N ASN A 253 36.79 1.70 5.70
CA ASN A 253 36.93 0.69 6.75
C ASN A 253 37.52 -0.61 6.20
N TYR A 254 37.06 -1.04 5.03
CA TYR A 254 37.58 -2.21 4.33
C TYR A 254 39.08 -2.08 4.03
N HIS A 255 39.51 -0.94 3.45
CA HIS A 255 40.93 -0.72 3.18
C HIS A 255 41.76 -0.65 4.45
N ARG A 256 41.26 0.01 5.52
CA ARG A 256 41.96 0.04 6.82
C ARG A 256 42.18 -1.38 7.35
N GLY A 257 41.13 -2.21 7.40
CA GLY A 257 41.23 -3.58 7.89
C GLY A 257 42.22 -4.42 7.06
N ARG A 258 42.25 -4.26 5.73
CA ARG A 258 43.22 -4.95 4.87
C ARG A 258 44.66 -4.47 5.09
N MET A 259 44.87 -3.18 5.36
CA MET A 259 46.19 -2.66 5.70
C MET A 259 46.69 -3.18 7.05
N GLU A 260 45.80 -3.31 8.03
CA GLU A 260 46.11 -3.89 9.34
C GLU A 260 46.43 -5.39 9.23
N GLU A 261 45.66 -6.14 8.43
CA GLU A 261 45.92 -7.55 8.12
C GLU A 261 47.27 -7.73 7.41
N LEU A 262 47.57 -6.89 6.41
CA LEU A 262 48.87 -6.92 5.73
C LEU A 262 50.02 -6.64 6.69
N LYS A 263 49.84 -5.71 7.64
CA LYS A 263 50.84 -5.42 8.68
C LYS A 263 51.11 -6.65 9.53
N LEU A 264 50.09 -7.39 9.95
CA LEU A 264 50.23 -8.65 10.71
C LEU A 264 50.99 -9.75 9.95
N PHE A 265 50.93 -9.77 8.61
CA PHE A 265 51.69 -10.72 7.80
C PHE A 265 53.14 -10.30 7.55
N LEU A 266 53.46 -9.01 7.75
CA LEU A 266 54.79 -8.45 7.57
C LEU A 266 55.60 -8.37 8.88
N GLU A 267 54.93 -8.51 10.03
CA GLU A 267 55.52 -8.70 11.36
C GLU A 267 55.76 -10.19 11.66
#